data_AF-A0A7X5L1W6-F1
#
_entry.id   AF-A0A7X5L1W6-F1
#
_cell.length_a   1.000
_cell.length_b   1.000
_cell.length_c   1.000
_cell.angle_alpha   90.00
_cell.angle_beta   90.00
_cell.angle_gamma   90.00
#
_symmetry.space_group_name_H-M   'P 1'
#
loop_
_entity.id
_entity.type
_entity.pdbx_description
1 polymer ?
#
loop_
_entity_poly.entity_id
_entity_poly.type
_entity_poly.pdbx_seq_one_letter_code
_entity_poly.pdbx_strand_id
1 'polypeptide(L)'
;MSNGKTIGGIIMIVLGSILTMLGLLFAAFFFFSGYVVSDEELIGEEIQEKMDLFKRNALETTGEITEIDYDEGTTTIGFRSDIDNVYYEKKIYTVLGKYSLGDPIEVYYNIDDPSDIMIQEIYDLAVDTVGRSFFVIGTVAACVGLVGVILLIVGIVLVIKGKKNNQRNDIPAGNYQNNQF
;
A
#
# COMPACT_ATOMS: atom_id res chain seq x y z
N MET A 1 -6.62 39.18 -23.76
CA MET A 1 -5.84 37.93 -23.56
C MET A 1 -6.39 37.10 -22.39
N SER A 2 -7.70 36.85 -22.35
CA SER A 2 -8.43 36.42 -21.13
C SER A 2 -8.95 34.98 -21.18
N ASN A 3 -9.29 34.48 -22.36
CA ASN A 3 -9.85 33.13 -22.52
C ASN A 3 -8.86 32.01 -22.13
N GLY A 4 -7.55 32.22 -22.31
CA GLY A 4 -6.53 31.22 -21.92
C GLY A 4 -6.46 30.95 -20.42
N LYS A 5 -6.72 31.95 -19.56
CA LYS A 5 -6.73 31.76 -18.10
C LYS A 5 -7.97 30.98 -17.64
N THR A 6 -9.10 31.21 -18.30
CA THR A 6 -10.35 30.48 -18.03
C THR A 6 -10.27 29.04 -18.51
N ILE A 7 -9.73 28.79 -19.71
CA ILE A 7 -9.54 27.43 -20.26
C ILE A 7 -8.54 26.64 -19.41
N GLY A 8 -7.40 27.25 -19.04
CA GLY A 8 -6.42 26.61 -18.16
C GLY A 8 -6.98 26.27 -16.78
N GLY A 9 -7.83 27.13 -16.22
CA GLY A 9 -8.52 26.85 -14.96
C GLY A 9 -9.50 25.67 -15.05
N ILE A 10 -10.26 25.55 -16.15
CA ILE A 10 -11.16 24.41 -16.38
C ILE A 10 -10.37 23.10 -16.49
N ILE A 11 -9.26 23.08 -17.22
CA ILE A 11 -8.41 21.89 -17.36
C ILE A 11 -7.86 21.45 -15.99
N MET A 12 -7.39 22.40 -15.17
CA MET A 12 -6.92 22.09 -13.81
C MET A 12 -8.05 21.57 -12.91
N ILE A 13 -9.28 22.06 -13.08
CA ILE A 13 -10.43 21.52 -12.32
C ILE A 13 -10.69 20.06 -12.72
N VAL A 14 -10.70 19.73 -14.01
CA VAL A 14 -10.97 18.36 -14.46
C VAL A 14 -9.88 17.40 -13.97
N LEU A 15 -8.61 17.74 -14.16
CA LEU A 15 -7.49 16.92 -13.69
C LEU A 15 -7.46 16.82 -12.17
N GLY A 16 -7.69 17.93 -11.46
CA GLY A 16 -7.77 17.95 -10.02
C GLY A 16 -8.90 17.07 -9.48
N SER A 17 -10.06 17.07 -10.13
CA SER A 17 -11.21 16.22 -9.78
C SER A 17 -10.86 14.74 -9.88
N ILE A 18 -10.22 14.34 -10.99
CA ILE A 18 -9.83 12.94 -11.23
C ILE A 18 -8.79 12.49 -10.21
N LEU A 19 -7.74 13.29 -9.98
CA LEU A 19 -6.70 12.98 -9.00
C LEU A 19 -7.24 12.92 -7.57
N THR A 20 -8.15 13.83 -7.20
CA THR A 20 -8.78 13.85 -5.88
C THR A 20 -9.63 12.60 -5.68
N MET A 21 -10.46 12.25 -6.67
CA MET A 21 -11.34 11.09 -6.61
C MET A 21 -10.52 9.80 -6.52
N LEU A 22 -9.54 9.61 -7.42
CA LEU A 22 -8.68 8.42 -7.39
C LEU A 22 -7.88 8.35 -6.09
N GLY A 23 -7.26 9.46 -5.67
CA GLY A 23 -6.48 9.51 -4.44
C GLY A 23 -7.29 9.15 -3.20
N LEU A 24 -8.51 9.68 -3.05
CA LEU A 24 -9.40 9.33 -1.95
C LEU A 24 -9.86 7.88 -2.01
N LEU A 25 -10.23 7.38 -3.19
CA LEU A 25 -10.76 6.03 -3.35
C LEU A 25 -9.68 4.98 -3.09
N PHE A 26 -8.46 5.19 -3.62
CA PHE A 26 -7.31 4.36 -3.30
C PHE A 26 -6.89 4.50 -1.84
N ALA A 27 -6.84 5.70 -1.26
CA ALA A 27 -6.52 5.88 0.15
C ALA A 27 -7.50 5.12 1.05
N ALA A 28 -8.81 5.25 0.80
CA ALA A 28 -9.84 4.55 1.56
C ALA A 28 -9.70 3.03 1.44
N PHE A 29 -9.50 2.52 0.22
CA PHE A 29 -9.30 1.09 -0.01
C PHE A 29 -8.06 0.56 0.74
N PHE A 30 -6.90 1.19 0.53
CA PHE A 30 -5.64 0.73 1.12
C PHE A 30 -5.61 0.90 2.64
N PHE A 31 -6.18 1.98 3.20
CA PHE A 31 -6.30 2.11 4.65
C PHE A 31 -7.27 1.10 5.26
N PHE A 32 -8.40 0.84 4.60
CA PHE A 32 -9.35 -0.16 5.07
C PHE A 32 -8.73 -1.57 5.00
N SER A 33 -8.08 -1.92 3.90
CA SER A 33 -7.36 -3.19 3.78
C SER A 33 -6.21 -3.31 4.79
N GLY A 34 -5.44 -2.24 5.02
CA GLY A 34 -4.40 -2.23 6.04
C GLY A 34 -4.95 -2.41 7.45
N TYR A 35 -6.08 -1.76 7.76
CA TYR A 35 -6.80 -1.96 9.01
C TYR A 35 -7.25 -3.41 9.18
N VAL A 36 -7.92 -3.98 8.18
CA VAL A 36 -8.40 -5.38 8.23
C VAL A 36 -7.23 -6.35 8.41
N VAL A 37 -6.11 -6.15 7.70
CA VAL A 37 -4.93 -7.02 7.81
C VAL A 37 -4.21 -6.89 9.14
N SER A 38 -4.23 -5.71 9.74
CA SER A 38 -3.61 -5.47 11.05
C SER A 38 -4.54 -5.83 12.22
N ASP A 39 -5.80 -6.12 11.92
CA ASP A 39 -6.77 -6.60 12.91
C ASP A 39 -6.53 -8.11 13.09
N GLU A 40 -5.80 -8.43 14.17
CA GLU A 40 -5.48 -9.81 14.56
C GLU A 40 -6.73 -10.68 14.69
N GLU A 41 -7.91 -10.11 14.94
CA GLU A 41 -9.16 -10.86 15.07
C GLU A 41 -9.70 -11.33 13.71
N LEU A 42 -9.53 -10.56 12.64
CA LEU A 42 -10.12 -10.86 11.32
C LEU A 42 -9.22 -11.69 10.40
N ILE A 43 -7.93 -11.35 10.31
CA ILE A 43 -6.97 -12.10 9.48
C ILE A 43 -6.19 -13.10 10.30
N GLY A 44 -5.96 -12.82 11.58
CA GLY A 44 -5.33 -13.77 12.48
C GLY A 44 -6.16 -15.04 12.60
N GLU A 45 -7.50 -14.98 12.59
CA GLU A 45 -8.34 -16.19 12.66
C GLU A 45 -8.17 -17.10 11.42
N GLU A 46 -8.20 -16.56 10.20
CA GLU A 46 -8.00 -17.39 8.98
C GLU A 46 -6.57 -17.96 8.87
N ILE A 47 -5.56 -17.17 9.27
CA ILE A 47 -4.16 -17.60 9.21
C ILE A 47 -3.84 -18.58 10.33
N GLN A 48 -4.33 -18.33 11.54
CA GLN A 48 -4.26 -19.26 12.66
C GLN A 48 -5.02 -20.53 12.35
N GLU A 49 -6.20 -20.46 11.72
CA GLU A 49 -6.94 -21.67 11.32
C GLU A 49 -6.12 -22.51 10.33
N LYS A 50 -5.48 -21.89 9.33
CA LYS A 50 -4.59 -22.61 8.41
C LYS A 50 -3.38 -23.22 9.10
N MET A 51 -2.76 -22.46 10.00
CA MET A 51 -1.64 -22.93 10.81
C MET A 51 -2.07 -24.10 11.70
N ASP A 52 -3.22 -24.00 12.37
CA ASP A 52 -3.77 -25.04 13.24
C ASP A 52 -4.16 -26.28 12.45
N LEU A 53 -4.76 -26.12 11.26
CA LEU A 53 -5.06 -27.22 10.34
C LEU A 53 -3.78 -27.93 9.89
N PHE A 54 -2.71 -27.18 9.61
CA PHE A 54 -1.41 -27.76 9.31
C PHE A 54 -0.82 -28.49 10.52
N LYS A 55 -0.82 -27.85 11.70
CA LYS A 55 -0.32 -28.41 12.97
C LYS A 55 -1.02 -29.73 13.36
N ARG A 56 -2.28 -29.96 12.96
CA ARG A 56 -2.98 -31.23 13.20
C ARG A 56 -2.31 -32.44 12.55
N ASN A 57 -1.60 -32.23 11.43
CA ASN A 57 -0.91 -33.27 10.68
C ASN A 57 0.60 -33.01 10.61
N ALA A 58 1.14 -32.18 11.50
CA ALA A 58 2.55 -31.83 11.54
C ALA A 58 3.21 -32.26 12.85
N LEU A 59 4.53 -32.40 12.81
CA LEU A 59 5.38 -32.52 14.00
C LEU A 59 6.22 -31.26 14.15
N GLU A 60 6.43 -30.88 15.40
CA GLU A 60 7.28 -29.76 15.79
C GLU A 60 8.73 -30.26 15.96
N THR A 61 9.69 -29.53 15.40
CA THR A 61 11.11 -29.75 15.65
C THR A 61 11.88 -28.44 15.66
N THR A 62 13.12 -28.49 16.12
CA THR A 62 14.04 -27.36 16.06
C THR A 62 14.86 -27.44 14.77
N GLY A 63 14.64 -26.48 13.88
CA GLY A 63 15.51 -26.23 12.73
C GLY A 63 16.58 -25.20 13.03
N GLU A 64 17.42 -24.94 12.04
CA GLU A 64 18.48 -23.93 12.07
C GLU A 64 18.48 -23.13 10.78
N ILE A 65 18.88 -21.86 10.87
CA ILE A 65 19.07 -21.01 9.70
C ILE A 65 20.40 -21.39 9.03
N THR A 66 20.34 -22.03 7.86
CA THR A 66 21.55 -22.51 7.16
C THR A 66 22.09 -21.50 6.17
N GLU A 67 21.25 -20.62 5.63
CA GLU A 67 21.63 -19.60 4.67
C GLU A 67 20.73 -18.36 4.79
N ILE A 68 21.31 -17.17 4.62
CA ILE A 68 20.58 -15.91 4.48
C ILE A 68 21.13 -15.19 3.25
N ASP A 69 20.30 -15.05 2.23
CA ASP A 69 20.63 -14.30 1.02
C ASP A 69 19.86 -12.97 1.03
N TYR A 70 20.58 -11.89 1.35
CA TYR A 70 20.03 -10.55 1.39
C TYR A 70 19.79 -9.94 -0.01
N ASP A 71 20.48 -10.44 -1.04
CA ASP A 71 20.34 -9.93 -2.41
C ASP A 71 19.09 -10.53 -3.06
N GLU A 72 18.84 -11.82 -2.86
CA GLU A 72 17.63 -12.50 -3.33
C GLU A 72 16.44 -12.38 -2.36
N GLY A 73 16.68 -11.87 -1.14
CA GLY A 73 15.65 -11.69 -0.14
C GLY A 73 15.11 -13.01 0.43
N THR A 74 15.98 -14.00 0.61
CA THR A 74 15.59 -15.36 1.00
C THR A 74 16.35 -15.86 2.22
N THR A 75 15.75 -16.82 2.93
CA THR A 75 16.34 -17.51 4.08
C THR A 75 16.14 -19.02 3.90
N THR A 76 17.21 -19.79 4.03
CA THR A 76 17.17 -21.26 3.97
C THR A 76 17.20 -21.83 5.38
N ILE A 77 16.35 -22.81 5.62
CA ILE A 77 16.13 -23.43 6.93
C ILE A 77 16.38 -24.91 6.80
N GLY A 78 17.32 -25.40 7.59
CA GLY A 78 17.66 -26.81 7.69
C GLY A 78 17.05 -27.41 8.95
N PHE A 79 16.52 -28.62 8.85
CA PHE A 79 16.03 -29.37 10.02
C PHE A 79 16.13 -30.86 9.78
N ARG A 80 16.09 -31.63 10.86
CA ARG A 80 16.11 -33.09 10.81
C ARG A 80 14.72 -33.60 11.18
N SER A 81 14.12 -34.39 10.30
CA SER A 81 12.83 -35.02 10.54
C SER A 81 12.99 -36.19 11.53
N ASP A 82 12.12 -36.25 12.54
CA ASP A 82 12.13 -37.33 13.54
C ASP A 82 11.47 -38.62 13.01
N ILE A 83 10.77 -38.54 11.88
CA ILE A 83 10.05 -39.67 11.26
C ILE A 83 11.02 -40.59 10.52
N ASP A 84 11.90 -40.00 9.71
CA ASP A 84 12.79 -40.72 8.80
C ASP A 84 14.29 -40.43 9.05
N ASN A 85 14.59 -39.54 10.01
CA ASN A 85 15.95 -39.12 10.36
C ASN A 85 16.72 -38.50 9.18
N VAL A 86 15.98 -37.96 8.19
CA VAL A 86 16.55 -37.26 7.03
C VAL A 86 16.68 -35.77 7.34
N TYR A 87 17.74 -35.15 6.81
CA TYR A 87 17.93 -33.71 6.88
C TYR A 87 17.28 -33.05 5.67
N TYR A 88 16.40 -32.10 5.92
CA TYR A 88 15.67 -31.34 4.92
C TYR A 88 16.12 -29.89 4.96
N GLU A 89 16.15 -29.27 3.79
CA GLU A 89 16.38 -27.83 3.64
C GLU A 89 15.23 -27.20 2.85
N LYS A 90 14.74 -26.08 3.35
CA LYS A 90 13.69 -25.29 2.69
C LYS A 90 14.14 -23.86 2.53
N LYS A 91 14.14 -23.38 1.28
CA LYS A 91 14.33 -21.96 0.95
C LYS A 91 12.99 -21.24 1.06
N ILE A 92 12.96 -20.16 1.83
CA ILE A 92 11.79 -19.31 2.02
C ILE A 92 12.11 -17.93 1.46
N TYR A 93 11.16 -17.35 0.73
CA TYR A 93 11.29 -16.05 0.07
C TYR A 93 10.99 -14.88 1.02
N THR A 94 11.70 -14.85 2.14
CA THR A 94 11.72 -13.72 3.07
C THR A 94 13.04 -13.72 3.83
N VAL A 95 13.49 -12.55 4.27
CA VAL A 95 14.66 -12.41 5.17
C VAL A 95 14.17 -12.24 6.59
N LEU A 96 14.54 -13.17 7.46
CA LEU A 96 14.20 -13.06 8.88
C LEU A 96 15.26 -12.23 9.60
N GLY A 97 15.12 -10.89 9.54
CA GLY A 97 16.13 -9.95 10.02
C GLY A 97 16.49 -10.01 11.52
N LYS A 98 15.76 -10.79 12.33
CA LYS A 98 16.08 -11.05 13.74
C LYS A 98 16.98 -12.26 13.96
N TYR A 99 17.18 -13.08 12.92
CA TYR A 99 17.96 -14.31 12.98
C TYR A 99 19.29 -14.17 12.25
N SER A 100 20.28 -14.85 12.80
CA SER A 100 21.61 -15.05 12.23
C SER A 100 21.77 -16.50 11.76
N LEU A 101 22.79 -16.74 10.93
CA LEU A 101 23.19 -18.09 10.55
C LEU A 101 23.45 -18.96 11.79
N GLY A 102 22.87 -20.15 11.82
CA GLY A 102 22.96 -21.10 12.92
C GLY A 102 21.99 -20.83 14.08
N ASP A 103 21.19 -19.77 14.03
CA ASP A 103 20.17 -19.56 15.06
C ASP A 103 19.08 -20.64 14.98
N PRO A 104 18.59 -21.13 16.14
CA PRO A 104 17.53 -22.11 16.18
C PRO A 104 16.18 -21.48 15.84
N ILE A 105 15.34 -22.21 15.11
CA ILE A 105 13.98 -21.80 14.76
C ILE A 105 13.00 -22.97 14.90
N GLU A 106 11.79 -22.67 15.35
CA GLU A 106 10.72 -23.67 15.49
C GLU A 106 10.10 -23.97 14.12
N VAL A 107 10.12 -25.25 13.74
CA VAL A 107 9.63 -25.72 12.43
C VAL A 107 8.54 -26.75 12.65
N TYR A 108 7.39 -26.53 12.03
CA TYR A 108 6.35 -27.55 11.90
C TYR A 108 6.50 -28.18 10.52
N TYR A 109 6.70 -29.50 10.44
CA TYR A 109 6.78 -30.23 9.17
C TYR A 109 5.67 -31.25 9.06
N ASN A 110 5.14 -31.44 7.85
CA ASN A 110 4.05 -32.37 7.59
C ASN A 110 4.52 -33.83 7.75
N ILE A 111 3.73 -34.65 8.44
CA ILE A 111 4.04 -36.06 8.69
C ILE A 111 4.09 -36.89 7.40
N ASP A 112 3.19 -36.58 6.45
CA ASP A 112 3.06 -37.31 5.17
C ASP A 112 4.11 -36.85 4.14
N ASP A 113 4.53 -35.58 4.23
CA ASP A 113 5.58 -34.99 3.39
C ASP A 113 6.48 -34.07 4.24
N PRO A 114 7.55 -34.61 4.84
CA PRO A 114 8.44 -33.82 5.69
C PRO A 114 9.15 -32.67 4.97
N SER A 115 9.09 -32.55 3.63
CA SER A 115 9.64 -31.41 2.91
C SER A 115 8.72 -30.18 2.91
N ASP A 116 7.47 -30.37 3.30
CA ASP A 116 6.50 -29.30 3.49
C ASP A 116 6.54 -28.80 4.95
N ILE A 117 6.80 -27.51 5.11
CA ILE A 117 7.00 -26.89 6.42
C ILE A 117 6.23 -25.59 6.56
N MET A 118 5.85 -25.31 7.80
CA MET A 118 5.34 -24.02 8.24
C MET A 118 6.11 -23.53 9.45
N ILE A 119 6.32 -22.22 9.49
CA ILE A 119 7.04 -21.53 10.55
C ILE A 119 6.20 -20.35 10.98
N GLN A 120 5.65 -20.44 12.19
CA GLN A 120 4.65 -19.49 12.68
C GLN A 120 5.15 -18.04 12.63
N GLU A 121 6.39 -17.80 13.04
CA GLU A 121 6.93 -16.45 13.06
C GLU A 121 7.07 -15.81 11.67
N ILE A 122 7.24 -16.62 10.63
CA ILE A 122 7.28 -16.12 9.25
C ILE A 122 5.91 -15.62 8.84
N TYR A 123 4.85 -16.32 9.24
CA TYR A 123 3.48 -15.90 8.99
C TYR A 123 3.16 -14.60 9.72
N ASP A 124 3.52 -14.49 10.99
CA ASP A 124 3.30 -13.26 11.78
C ASP A 124 4.04 -12.07 11.15
N LEU A 125 5.29 -12.27 10.72
CA LEU A 125 6.08 -11.24 10.04
C LEU A 125 5.46 -10.84 8.70
N ALA A 126 4.95 -11.81 7.93
CA ALA A 126 4.30 -11.53 6.65
C ALA A 126 3.03 -10.70 6.84
N VAL A 127 2.21 -11.01 7.84
CA VAL A 127 0.98 -10.25 8.16
C VAL A 127 1.32 -8.81 8.53
N ASP A 128 2.26 -8.58 9.45
CA ASP A 128 2.67 -7.23 9.84
C ASP A 128 3.24 -6.45 8.65
N THR A 129 4.09 -7.10 7.83
CA THR A 129 4.70 -6.47 6.65
C THR A 129 3.66 -6.07 5.61
N VAL A 130 2.69 -6.95 5.33
CA VAL A 130 1.61 -6.69 4.39
C VAL A 130 0.70 -5.57 4.92
N GLY A 131 0.30 -5.64 6.19
CA GLY A 131 -0.51 -4.61 6.85
C GLY A 131 0.14 -3.23 6.76
N ARG A 132 1.42 -3.11 7.14
CA ARG A 132 2.19 -1.86 7.03
C ARG A 132 2.29 -1.37 5.59
N SER A 133 2.49 -2.26 4.63
CA SER A 133 2.57 -1.91 3.20
C SER A 133 1.26 -1.28 2.72
N PHE A 134 0.11 -1.84 3.12
CA PHE A 134 -1.20 -1.24 2.83
C PHE A 134 -1.32 0.18 3.39
N PHE A 135 -0.89 0.44 4.63
CA PHE A 135 -0.90 1.79 5.22
C PHE A 135 0.01 2.77 4.47
N VAL A 136 1.21 2.35 4.08
CA VAL A 136 2.15 3.19 3.31
C VAL A 136 1.53 3.56 1.96
N ILE A 137 0.99 2.59 1.21
CA ILE A 137 0.35 2.85 -0.08
C ILE A 137 -0.87 3.75 0.09
N GLY A 138 -1.69 3.52 1.13
CA GLY A 138 -2.83 4.37 1.46
C GLY A 138 -2.42 5.82 1.73
N THR A 139 -1.30 6.03 2.42
CA THR A 139 -0.74 7.36 2.68
C THR A 139 -0.30 8.04 1.39
N VAL A 140 0.40 7.33 0.50
CA VAL A 140 0.81 7.86 -0.81
C VAL A 140 -0.41 8.24 -1.65
N ALA A 141 -1.45 7.39 -1.68
CA ALA A 141 -2.70 7.69 -2.38
C ALA A 141 -3.39 8.93 -1.81
N ALA A 142 -3.40 9.10 -0.48
CA ALA A 142 -3.94 10.29 0.17
C ALA A 142 -3.18 11.57 -0.22
N CYS A 143 -1.84 11.50 -0.31
CA CYS A 143 -1.03 12.61 -0.80
C CYS A 143 -1.36 12.99 -2.25
N VAL A 144 -1.54 12.01 -3.14
CA VAL A 144 -1.98 12.24 -4.52
C VAL A 144 -3.36 12.92 -4.56
N GLY A 145 -4.28 12.46 -3.71
CA GLY A 145 -5.60 13.09 -3.55
C GLY A 145 -5.49 14.55 -3.11
N LEU A 146 -4.60 14.84 -2.16
CA LEU A 146 -4.35 16.20 -1.65
C LEU A 146 -3.78 17.13 -2.73
N VAL A 147 -2.90 16.62 -3.59
CA VAL A 147 -2.43 17.38 -4.78
C VAL A 147 -3.61 17.70 -5.71
N GLY A 148 -4.52 16.76 -5.90
CA GLY A 148 -5.77 16.98 -6.65
C GLY A 148 -6.60 18.13 -6.07
N VAL A 149 -6.75 18.19 -4.74
CA VAL A 149 -7.48 19.26 -4.04
C VAL A 149 -6.81 20.62 -4.26
N ILE A 150 -5.48 20.69 -4.19
CA ILE A 150 -4.73 21.93 -4.45
C ILE A 150 -4.97 22.40 -5.90
N LEU A 151 -4.93 21.50 -6.87
CA LEU A 151 -5.21 21.83 -8.28
C LEU A 151 -6.64 22.34 -8.48
N LEU A 152 -7.62 21.77 -7.78
CA LEU A 152 -9.01 22.26 -7.79
C LEU A 152 -9.10 23.69 -7.27
N ILE A 153 -8.48 23.98 -6.11
CA ILE A 153 -8.49 25.33 -5.52
C ILE A 153 -7.87 26.35 -6.49
N VAL A 154 -6.70 26.04 -7.05
CA VAL A 154 -6.02 26.93 -8.01
C VAL A 154 -6.84 27.11 -9.28
N GLY A 155 -7.41 26.02 -9.81
CA GLY A 155 -8.27 26.04 -11.00
C GLY A 155 -9.49 26.94 -10.82
N ILE A 156 -10.21 26.80 -9.69
CA ILE A 156 -11.36 27.65 -9.35
C ILE A 156 -10.96 29.12 -9.25
N VAL A 157 -9.86 29.44 -8.56
CA VAL A 157 -9.36 30.81 -8.42
C VAL A 157 -9.03 31.44 -9.79
N LEU A 158 -8.43 30.68 -10.70
CA LEU A 158 -8.13 31.15 -12.06
C LEU A 158 -9.38 31.41 -12.89
N VAL A 159 -10.40 30.53 -12.81
CA VAL A 159 -11.67 30.72 -13.51
C VAL A 159 -12.40 31.98 -13.00
N ILE A 160 -12.46 32.19 -11.68
CA ILE A 160 -13.09 33.37 -11.07
C ILE A 160 -12.37 34.66 -11.52
N LYS A 161 -11.03 34.68 -11.44
CA LYS A 161 -10.23 35.85 -11.86
C LYS A 161 -10.34 36.10 -13.37
N GLY A 162 -10.39 35.06 -14.19
CA GLY A 162 -10.56 35.14 -15.64
C GLY A 162 -11.91 35.74 -16.04
N LYS A 163 -13.01 35.27 -15.43
CA LYS A 163 -14.36 35.81 -15.68
C LYS A 163 -14.49 37.29 -15.29
N LYS A 164 -13.95 37.68 -14.14
CA LYS A 164 -13.99 39.08 -13.67
C LYS A 164 -13.25 40.03 -14.62
N ASN A 165 -12.18 39.56 -15.27
CA ASN A 165 -11.43 40.35 -16.26
C ASN A 165 -12.13 40.45 -17.62
N ASN A 166 -12.90 39.45 -18.05
CA ASN A 166 -13.70 39.54 -19.27
C ASN A 166 -14.84 40.56 -19.11
N GLN A 167 -15.61 40.46 -18.03
CA GLN A 167 -16.73 41.40 -17.79
C GLN A 167 -16.29 42.87 -17.71
N ARG A 168 -15.05 43.16 -17.28
CA ARG A 168 -14.53 44.52 -17.22
C ARG A 168 -14.15 45.11 -18.59
N ASN A 169 -13.86 44.26 -19.58
CA ASN A 169 -13.52 44.68 -20.94
C ASN A 169 -14.76 44.79 -21.85
N ASP A 170 -15.90 44.23 -21.41
CA ASP A 170 -17.15 44.22 -22.17
C ASP A 170 -18.06 45.43 -21.87
N ILE A 171 -17.66 46.33 -20.96
CA ILE A 171 -18.36 47.60 -20.73
C ILE A 171 -18.08 48.47 -21.96
N PRO A 172 -19.08 48.85 -22.78
CA PRO A 172 -18.86 49.78 -23.87
C PRO A 172 -18.33 51.07 -23.25
N ALA A 173 -17.23 51.61 -23.78
CA ALA A 173 -16.85 52.99 -23.52
C ALA A 173 -18.01 53.87 -24.01
N GLY A 174 -18.92 54.17 -23.08
CA GLY A 174 -20.12 54.92 -23.33
C GLY A 174 -19.76 56.21 -24.03
N ASN A 175 -20.41 56.40 -25.16
CA ASN A 175 -20.45 57.60 -25.97
C ASN A 175 -20.68 58.81 -25.04
N TYR A 176 -19.62 59.50 -24.62
CA TYR A 176 -19.71 60.87 -24.11
C TYR A 176 -19.97 61.78 -25.31
N GLN A 177 -21.16 61.67 -25.91
CA GLN A 177 -21.63 62.73 -26.80
C GLN A 177 -21.90 63.96 -25.93
N ASN A 178 -21.06 64.96 -26.18
CA ASN A 178 -21.12 66.31 -25.66
C ASN A 178 -22.55 66.87 -25.69
N ASN A 179 -23.20 66.92 -24.53
CA ASN A 179 -24.17 67.97 -24.26
C ASN A 179 -23.37 69.19 -23.77
N GLN A 180 -22.85 69.97 -24.71
CA GLN A 180 -22.51 71.37 -24.46
C GLN A 180 -23.39 72.23 -25.35
N PHE A 181 -24.33 72.91 -24.67
CA PHE A 181 -25.04 74.14 -25.01
C PHE A 181 -25.58 74.34 -26.43
#